data_AF-A0A060SKX2-F1
#
_entry.id   AF-A0A060SKX2-F1
#
_cell.length_a   1.000
_cell.length_b   1.000
_cell.length_c   1.000
_cell.angle_alpha   90.00
_cell.angle_beta   90.00
_cell.angle_gamma   90.00
#
_symmetry.space_group_name_H-M   'P 1'
#
loop_
_entity.id
_entity.type
_entity.pdbx_description
1 polymer ?
#
loop_
_entity_poly.entity_id
_entity_poly.type
_entity_poly.pdbx_seq_one_letter_code
_entity_poly.pdbx_strand_id
1 'polypeptide(L)'
;MKLSTSFSVLAAMIPFALAQSQEWGQCGGIGWTGPTTCVAGTVCTVLNPYYSQCLPGTATTAPTGPSSTPTTPTSTPGSPAPSGTGLNSLAKAAGKLYFGTATDNNELSDAPYTAILDNIKEFGQITPANSMKWDATEPTRGTFTFSGGDQIANLAKTNGQLLRGHNCVWYNQLPSWVSNGQFTAADLTDVIQTHCGTLVGHYKGQVCTYNSWDVVNEPFNDDGTWRSDVFYNTLGTQYVPIALKAARAADPNAKLYINDYNIEQAGKSYHSLPSQRASPDRL
;
A
#
# COMPACT_ATOMS: atom_id res chain seq x y z
N MET A 1 -56.58 -35.31 45.94
CA MET A 1 -56.70 -34.89 44.52
C MET A 1 -55.84 -33.64 44.35
N LYS A 2 -54.59 -33.79 43.88
CA LYS A 2 -53.63 -32.68 43.70
C LYS A 2 -53.61 -32.30 42.21
N LEU A 3 -53.99 -31.06 41.88
CA LEU A 3 -53.95 -30.52 40.53
C LEU A 3 -52.53 -30.02 40.21
N SER A 4 -51.90 -30.59 39.18
CA SER A 4 -50.64 -30.13 38.60
C SER A 4 -50.94 -29.13 37.48
N THR A 5 -50.30 -27.96 37.51
CA THR A 5 -50.35 -26.95 36.44
C THR A 5 -49.02 -26.99 35.68
N SER A 6 -49.08 -27.34 34.39
CA SER A 6 -47.92 -27.30 33.47
C SER A 6 -47.98 -26.03 32.62
N PHE A 7 -46.91 -25.23 32.65
CA PHE A 7 -46.71 -24.08 31.76
C PHE A 7 -46.20 -24.56 30.39
N SER A 8 -46.90 -24.18 29.32
CA SER A 8 -46.42 -24.38 27.94
C SER A 8 -45.62 -23.16 27.50
N VAL A 9 -44.37 -23.37 27.07
CA VAL A 9 -43.49 -22.35 26.48
C VAL A 9 -43.74 -22.30 24.98
N LEU A 10 -44.18 -21.15 24.47
CA LEU A 10 -44.34 -20.88 23.04
C LEU A 10 -43.01 -20.35 22.48
N ALA A 11 -42.30 -21.15 21.69
CA ALA A 11 -41.08 -20.73 21.00
C ALA A 11 -41.45 -20.01 19.68
N ALA A 12 -41.11 -18.72 19.57
CA ALA A 12 -41.24 -17.95 18.34
C ALA A 12 -40.10 -18.33 17.37
N MET A 13 -40.44 -18.77 16.16
CA MET A 13 -39.47 -18.94 15.08
C MET A 13 -39.19 -17.58 14.43
N ILE A 14 -37.96 -17.06 14.59
CA ILE A 14 -37.47 -15.91 13.85
C ILE A 14 -36.80 -16.44 12.57
N PRO A 15 -37.19 -16.00 11.36
CA PRO A 15 -36.48 -16.36 10.14
C PRO A 15 -35.10 -15.69 10.14
N PHE A 16 -34.03 -16.49 10.04
CA PHE A 16 -32.69 -15.98 9.76
C PHE A 16 -32.67 -15.41 8.34
N ALA A 17 -32.65 -14.08 8.22
CA ALA A 17 -32.30 -13.44 6.97
C ALA A 17 -30.82 -13.74 6.69
N LEU A 18 -30.52 -14.47 5.61
CA LEU A 18 -29.16 -14.61 5.12
C LEU A 18 -28.69 -13.22 4.65
N ALA A 19 -27.78 -12.60 5.40
CA ALA A 19 -27.18 -11.34 4.98
C ALA A 19 -26.42 -11.56 3.66
N GLN A 20 -26.72 -10.75 2.65
CA GLN A 20 -26.02 -10.73 1.36
C GLN A 20 -24.98 -9.61 1.37
N SER A 21 -23.83 -9.85 0.75
CA SER A 21 -22.80 -8.83 0.53
C SER A 21 -23.18 -7.94 -0.63
N GLN A 22 -22.99 -6.63 -0.47
CA GLN A 22 -23.28 -5.63 -1.50
C GLN A 22 -22.33 -5.79 -2.70
N GLU A 23 -22.67 -5.17 -3.83
CA GLU A 23 -21.73 -5.05 -4.96
C GLU A 23 -20.41 -4.43 -4.47
N TRP A 24 -19.29 -5.01 -4.89
CA TRP A 24 -17.92 -4.71 -4.41
C TRP A 24 -17.62 -5.13 -2.96
N GLY A 25 -18.57 -5.75 -2.25
CA GLY A 25 -18.39 -6.29 -0.90
C GLY A 25 -17.66 -7.63 -0.87
N GLN A 26 -17.01 -7.95 0.25
CA GLN A 26 -16.38 -9.25 0.48
C GLN A 26 -17.46 -10.33 0.65
N CYS A 27 -17.28 -11.45 -0.05
CA CYS A 27 -18.21 -12.58 -0.05
C CYS A 27 -17.55 -13.92 0.25
N GLY A 28 -16.27 -13.91 0.65
CA GLY A 28 -15.51 -15.11 0.93
C GLY A 28 -14.03 -14.84 1.21
N GLY A 29 -13.31 -15.90 1.52
CA GLY A 29 -11.90 -15.88 1.89
C GLY A 29 -11.63 -16.69 3.16
N ILE A 30 -10.42 -17.21 3.31
CA ILE A 30 -9.97 -17.88 4.53
C ILE A 30 -10.14 -16.93 5.73
N GLY A 31 -10.92 -17.36 6.73
CA GLY A 31 -11.20 -16.58 7.94
C GLY A 31 -12.38 -15.62 7.83
N TRP A 32 -13.04 -15.49 6.66
CA TRP A 32 -14.23 -14.66 6.52
C TRP A 32 -15.44 -15.28 7.23
N THR A 33 -16.07 -14.51 8.11
CA THR A 33 -17.27 -14.92 8.88
C THR A 33 -18.54 -14.17 8.48
N GLY A 34 -18.45 -13.29 7.48
CA GLY A 34 -19.57 -12.48 6.99
C GLY A 34 -20.39 -13.16 5.88
N PRO A 35 -21.24 -12.38 5.19
CA PRO A 35 -22.03 -12.85 4.04
C PRO A 35 -21.22 -13.63 3.01
N THR A 36 -21.71 -14.80 2.58
CA THR A 36 -21.10 -15.60 1.51
C THR A 36 -21.87 -15.56 0.18
N THR A 37 -22.97 -14.82 0.17
CA THR A 37 -23.82 -14.62 -1.01
C THR A 37 -23.82 -13.15 -1.38
N CYS A 38 -23.84 -12.84 -2.67
CA CYS A 38 -23.87 -11.47 -3.16
C CYS A 38 -25.30 -11.00 -3.45
N VAL A 39 -25.51 -9.68 -3.47
CA VAL A 39 -26.76 -9.06 -3.95
C VAL A 39 -27.03 -9.41 -5.42
N ALA A 40 -28.31 -9.36 -5.81
CA ALA A 40 -28.73 -9.69 -7.17
C ALA A 40 -27.97 -8.85 -8.22
N GLY A 41 -27.55 -9.50 -9.31
CA GLY A 41 -26.77 -8.87 -10.40
C GLY A 41 -25.24 -8.98 -10.24
N THR A 42 -24.77 -9.60 -9.15
CA THR A 42 -23.34 -9.76 -8.86
C THR A 42 -22.99 -11.21 -8.49
N VAL A 43 -21.73 -11.59 -8.69
CA VAL A 43 -21.21 -12.95 -8.45
C VAL A 43 -20.01 -12.89 -7.52
N CYS A 44 -19.98 -13.78 -6.53
CA CYS A 44 -18.85 -13.91 -5.63
C CYS A 44 -17.64 -14.50 -6.37
N THR A 45 -16.66 -13.65 -6.67
CA THR A 45 -15.47 -14.01 -7.44
C THR A 45 -14.27 -14.12 -6.52
N VAL A 46 -13.59 -15.26 -6.53
CA VAL A 46 -12.36 -15.47 -5.76
C VAL A 46 -11.24 -14.63 -6.38
N LEU A 47 -10.71 -13.67 -5.63
CA LEU A 47 -9.55 -12.89 -6.07
C LEU A 47 -8.25 -13.52 -5.56
N ASN A 48 -8.25 -14.00 -4.32
CA ASN A 48 -7.16 -14.75 -3.71
C ASN A 48 -7.68 -15.64 -2.56
N PRO A 49 -6.84 -16.49 -1.93
CA PRO A 49 -7.29 -17.41 -0.88
C PRO A 49 -7.96 -16.73 0.32
N TYR A 50 -7.60 -15.49 0.63
CA TYR A 50 -8.10 -14.75 1.79
C TYR A 50 -9.23 -13.78 1.43
N TYR A 51 -9.55 -13.59 0.14
CA TYR A 51 -10.49 -12.58 -0.30
C TYR A 51 -11.25 -12.96 -1.58
N SER A 52 -12.57 -13.01 -1.47
CA SER A 52 -13.51 -13.08 -2.60
C SER A 52 -14.42 -11.86 -2.59
N GLN A 53 -14.76 -11.32 -3.76
CA GLN A 53 -15.53 -10.08 -3.89
C GLN A 53 -16.76 -10.25 -4.80
N CYS A 54 -17.85 -9.57 -4.47
CA CYS A 54 -19.03 -9.48 -5.33
C CYS A 54 -18.75 -8.55 -6.51
N LEU A 55 -18.62 -9.13 -7.71
CA LEU A 55 -18.36 -8.38 -8.94
C LEU A 55 -19.59 -8.42 -9.86
N PRO A 56 -19.83 -7.39 -10.68
CA PRO A 56 -20.88 -7.42 -11.70
C PRO A 56 -20.72 -8.60 -12.65
N GLY A 57 -21.77 -9.40 -12.81
CA GLY A 57 -21.75 -10.57 -13.68
C GLY A 57 -23.09 -11.29 -13.68
N THR A 58 -23.49 -11.83 -14.83
CA THR A 58 -24.72 -12.64 -14.92
C THR A 58 -24.50 -13.96 -14.18
N ALA A 59 -25.32 -14.22 -13.16
CA ALA A 59 -25.32 -15.50 -12.46
C ALA A 59 -25.60 -16.64 -13.45
N THR A 60 -24.56 -17.39 -13.83
CA THR A 60 -24.74 -18.66 -14.52
C THR A 60 -25.22 -19.67 -13.47
N THR A 61 -26.44 -20.17 -13.65
CA THR A 61 -26.98 -21.28 -12.88
C THR A 61 -25.97 -22.43 -12.84
N ALA A 62 -25.55 -22.81 -11.64
CA ALA A 62 -24.67 -23.95 -11.43
C ALA A 62 -25.33 -25.24 -11.94
N PRO A 63 -24.63 -26.10 -12.72
CA PRO A 63 -25.11 -27.45 -12.96
C PRO A 63 -24.90 -28.28 -11.69
N THR A 64 -25.97 -28.94 -11.24
CA THR A 64 -25.95 -30.01 -10.25
C THR A 64 -25.11 -31.18 -10.79
N GLY A 65 -23.82 -31.18 -10.48
CA GLY A 65 -22.94 -32.32 -10.72
C GLY A 65 -23.24 -33.48 -9.76
N PRO A 66 -23.14 -34.75 -10.19
CA PRO A 66 -23.42 -35.89 -9.34
C PRO A 66 -22.36 -36.06 -8.25
N SER A 67 -22.81 -36.55 -7.10
CA SER A 67 -22.00 -36.96 -5.96
C SER A 67 -20.90 -37.94 -6.39
N SER A 68 -19.65 -37.49 -6.39
CA SER A 68 -18.47 -38.35 -6.53
C SER A 68 -17.89 -38.66 -5.14
N THR A 69 -17.83 -39.95 -4.85
CA THR A 69 -17.23 -40.59 -3.68
C THR A 69 -15.80 -40.07 -3.40
N PRO A 70 -15.36 -39.91 -2.14
CA PRO A 70 -14.03 -39.39 -1.83
C PRO A 70 -12.95 -40.42 -2.18
N THR A 71 -12.32 -40.28 -3.34
CA THR A 71 -11.01 -40.86 -3.59
C THR A 71 -9.94 -39.92 -3.07
N THR A 72 -9.27 -40.35 -2.01
CA THR A 72 -8.04 -39.74 -1.49
C THR A 72 -7.09 -39.43 -2.64
N PRO A 73 -6.70 -38.18 -2.89
CA PRO A 73 -5.67 -37.90 -3.87
C PRO A 73 -4.37 -38.44 -3.28
N THR A 74 -3.83 -39.48 -3.91
CA THR A 74 -2.42 -39.85 -3.75
C THR A 74 -1.63 -38.63 -4.18
N SER A 75 -1.07 -37.90 -3.20
CA SER A 75 -0.11 -36.85 -3.42
C SER A 75 1.08 -37.46 -4.16
N THR A 76 1.09 -37.30 -5.48
CA THR A 76 2.33 -37.35 -6.22
C THR A 76 3.23 -36.31 -5.55
N PRO A 77 4.45 -36.65 -5.10
CA PRO A 77 5.39 -35.63 -4.71
C PRO A 77 5.48 -34.68 -5.89
N GLY A 78 4.95 -33.46 -5.70
CA GLY A 78 5.16 -32.39 -6.66
C GLY A 78 6.65 -32.38 -6.89
N SER A 79 7.05 -32.52 -8.16
CA SER A 79 8.42 -32.28 -8.59
C SER A 79 8.90 -31.07 -7.79
N PRO A 80 10.01 -31.16 -7.03
CA PRO A 80 10.44 -30.05 -6.21
C PRO A 80 10.40 -28.81 -7.10
N ALA A 81 9.72 -27.75 -6.64
CA ALA A 81 9.90 -26.44 -7.23
C ALA A 81 11.40 -26.31 -7.49
N PRO A 82 11.84 -25.87 -8.69
CA PRO A 82 13.26 -25.67 -8.92
C PRO A 82 13.77 -24.93 -7.69
N SER A 83 14.90 -25.37 -7.13
CA SER A 83 15.46 -24.85 -5.88
C SER A 83 15.94 -23.40 -6.07
N GLY A 84 15.02 -22.54 -6.51
CA GLY A 84 15.15 -21.91 -7.81
C GLY A 84 14.79 -20.46 -7.67
N THR A 85 15.74 -19.63 -8.09
CA THR A 85 15.62 -18.22 -8.47
C THR A 85 14.37 -17.53 -7.92
N GLY A 86 14.44 -16.96 -6.71
CA GLY A 86 13.33 -16.20 -6.11
C GLY A 86 12.93 -14.99 -6.95
N LEU A 87 11.81 -14.33 -6.61
CA LEU A 87 11.19 -13.26 -7.40
C LEU A 87 12.18 -12.15 -7.81
N ASN A 88 12.96 -11.62 -6.86
CA ASN A 88 13.99 -10.64 -7.14
C ASN A 88 15.12 -11.18 -8.02
N SER A 89 15.49 -12.44 -7.84
CA SER A 89 16.50 -13.09 -8.69
C SER A 89 16.02 -13.18 -10.14
N LEU A 90 14.74 -13.52 -10.36
CA LEU A 90 14.13 -13.56 -11.69
C LEU A 90 14.02 -12.15 -12.31
N ALA A 91 13.60 -11.16 -11.53
CA ALA A 91 13.52 -9.78 -11.98
C ALA A 91 14.90 -9.25 -12.43
N LYS A 92 15.95 -9.53 -11.66
CA LYS A 92 17.33 -9.16 -12.03
C LYS A 92 17.82 -9.90 -13.27
N ALA A 93 17.51 -11.20 -13.40
CA ALA A 93 17.83 -11.95 -14.61
C ALA A 93 17.11 -11.40 -15.85
N ALA A 94 15.93 -10.81 -15.68
CA ALA A 94 15.19 -10.09 -16.72
C ALA A 94 15.65 -8.62 -16.93
N GLY A 95 16.76 -8.20 -16.31
CA GLY A 95 17.35 -6.86 -16.45
C GLY A 95 16.65 -5.76 -15.65
N LYS A 96 15.78 -6.11 -14.69
CA LYS A 96 15.21 -5.14 -13.74
C LYS A 96 16.15 -4.90 -12.57
N LEU A 97 16.01 -3.75 -11.90
CA LEU A 97 16.86 -3.40 -10.77
C LEU A 97 16.54 -4.27 -9.54
N TYR A 98 15.24 -4.48 -9.25
CA TYR A 98 14.77 -5.28 -8.13
C TYR A 98 13.36 -5.82 -8.37
N PHE A 99 12.98 -6.82 -7.58
CA PHE A 99 11.59 -7.07 -7.14
C PHE A 99 11.56 -6.81 -5.62
N GLY A 100 10.53 -6.13 -5.12
CA GLY A 100 10.50 -5.66 -3.73
C GLY A 100 9.13 -5.83 -3.07
N THR A 101 9.07 -5.48 -1.78
CA THR A 101 7.84 -5.47 -0.98
C THR A 101 7.81 -4.27 -0.04
N ALA A 102 6.62 -3.79 0.31
CA ALA A 102 6.47 -2.90 1.47
C ALA A 102 6.47 -3.72 2.76
N THR A 103 6.78 -3.08 3.89
CA THR A 103 6.62 -3.61 5.25
C THR A 103 6.37 -2.48 6.23
N ASP A 104 5.91 -2.79 7.43
CA ASP A 104 5.80 -1.83 8.53
C ASP A 104 6.32 -2.38 9.86
N ASN A 105 6.59 -1.47 10.80
CA ASN A 105 7.33 -1.79 12.03
C ASN A 105 6.66 -2.87 12.91
N ASN A 106 5.32 -2.93 12.90
CA ASN A 106 4.55 -3.91 13.68
C ASN A 106 4.66 -5.35 13.13
N GLU A 107 5.10 -5.53 11.89
CA GLU A 107 5.26 -6.84 11.26
C GLU A 107 6.63 -7.46 11.59
N LEU A 108 7.60 -6.65 12.00
CA LEU A 108 9.00 -7.07 12.18
C LEU A 108 9.21 -8.01 13.39
N SER A 109 8.21 -8.20 14.24
CA SER A 109 8.22 -9.20 15.31
C SER A 109 7.70 -10.58 14.90
N ASP A 110 7.09 -10.71 13.71
CA ASP A 110 6.59 -11.98 13.17
C ASP A 110 7.73 -12.73 12.46
N ALA A 111 8.24 -13.79 13.10
CA ALA A 111 9.38 -14.54 12.58
C ALA A 111 9.12 -15.25 11.23
N PRO A 112 7.97 -15.93 11.02
CA PRO A 112 7.58 -16.41 9.70
C PRO A 112 7.56 -15.32 8.63
N TYR A 113 7.05 -14.12 8.95
CA TYR A 113 7.03 -12.99 8.03
C TYR A 113 8.44 -12.51 7.68
N THR A 114 9.27 -12.23 8.69
CA THR A 114 10.63 -11.72 8.49
C THR A 114 11.53 -12.73 7.78
N ALA A 115 11.33 -14.03 7.98
CA ALA A 115 12.05 -15.06 7.23
C ALA A 115 11.86 -14.95 5.70
N ILE A 116 10.69 -14.49 5.23
CA ILE A 116 10.42 -14.24 3.81
C ILE A 116 10.91 -12.84 3.42
N LEU A 117 10.62 -11.82 4.24
CA LEU A 117 11.05 -10.44 4.01
C LEU A 117 12.57 -10.32 3.83
N ASP A 118 13.34 -11.03 4.66
CA ASP A 118 14.81 -10.98 4.69
C ASP A 118 15.46 -11.77 3.55
N ASN A 119 14.69 -12.61 2.86
CA ASN A 119 15.20 -13.38 1.75
C ASN A 119 15.41 -12.49 0.52
N ILE A 120 16.63 -11.98 0.35
CA ILE A 120 17.01 -11.12 -0.79
C ILE A 120 16.76 -11.77 -2.17
N LYS A 121 16.67 -13.10 -2.25
CA LYS A 121 16.33 -13.76 -3.51
C LYS A 121 14.87 -13.52 -3.89
N GLU A 122 13.99 -13.34 -2.92
CA GLU A 122 12.58 -12.96 -3.11
C GLU A 122 12.41 -11.45 -3.20
N PHE A 123 12.94 -10.71 -2.22
CA PHE A 123 12.77 -9.26 -2.15
C PHE A 123 14.12 -8.55 -2.05
N GLY A 124 14.53 -7.89 -3.14
CA GLY A 124 15.77 -7.10 -3.20
C GLY A 124 15.59 -5.64 -2.79
N GLN A 125 14.39 -5.25 -2.36
CA GLN A 125 14.05 -3.88 -2.03
C GLN A 125 12.89 -3.86 -1.03
N ILE A 126 12.94 -2.95 -0.06
CA ILE A 126 11.84 -2.72 0.90
C ILE A 126 11.40 -1.25 0.99
N THR A 127 10.12 -1.01 1.27
CA THR A 127 9.53 0.33 1.44
C THR A 127 8.82 0.40 2.79
N PRO A 128 9.13 1.38 3.66
CA PRO A 128 8.37 1.63 4.88
C PRO A 128 6.94 2.05 4.54
N ALA A 129 5.95 1.31 4.99
CA ALA A 129 4.55 1.59 4.67
C ALA A 129 4.04 2.86 5.37
N ASN A 130 4.51 3.16 6.59
CA ASN A 130 4.06 4.32 7.36
C ASN A 130 5.18 5.12 8.03
N SER A 131 6.24 4.49 8.51
CA SER A 131 7.22 5.13 9.40
C SER A 131 8.15 6.16 8.75
N MET A 132 7.96 6.46 7.45
CA MET A 132 8.59 7.58 6.76
C MET A 132 7.59 8.64 6.25
N LYS A 133 6.30 8.54 6.59
CA LYS A 133 5.30 9.58 6.30
C LYS A 133 5.45 10.78 7.23
N TRP A 134 4.82 11.90 6.87
CA TRP A 134 5.02 13.19 7.56
C TRP A 134 4.59 13.12 9.03
N ASP A 135 3.41 12.56 9.34
CA ASP A 135 2.94 12.44 10.72
C ASP A 135 3.88 11.61 11.61
N ALA A 136 4.48 10.56 11.05
CA ALA A 136 5.41 9.68 11.73
C ALA A 136 6.79 10.33 11.94
N THR A 137 7.24 11.18 11.01
CA THR A 137 8.62 11.70 11.00
C THR A 137 8.76 13.11 11.56
N GLU A 138 7.71 13.95 11.48
CA GLU A 138 7.68 15.30 12.03
C GLU A 138 6.31 15.61 12.67
N PRO A 139 5.93 14.89 13.74
CA PRO A 139 4.62 15.03 14.38
C PRO A 139 4.36 16.44 14.93
N THR A 140 5.43 17.17 15.27
CA THR A 140 5.41 18.57 15.69
C THR A 140 6.43 19.33 14.86
N ARG A 141 6.07 20.53 14.37
CA ARG A 141 6.95 21.37 13.54
C ARG A 141 8.37 21.48 14.13
N GLY A 142 9.37 21.11 13.33
CA GLY A 142 10.79 21.14 13.69
C GLY A 142 11.26 20.02 14.65
N THR A 143 10.36 19.16 15.13
CA THR A 143 10.70 18.02 15.99
C THR A 143 10.61 16.72 15.19
N PHE A 144 11.76 16.23 14.76
CA PHE A 144 11.83 15.00 13.98
C PHE A 144 12.03 13.76 14.86
N THR A 145 11.44 12.65 14.42
CA THR A 145 11.77 11.31 14.92
C THR A 145 11.94 10.36 13.74
N PHE A 146 12.99 9.55 13.77
CA PHE A 146 13.32 8.63 12.68
C PHE A 146 13.36 7.18 13.12
N SER A 147 13.04 6.87 14.39
CA SER A 147 13.20 5.54 14.98
C SER A 147 12.53 4.42 14.16
N GLY A 148 11.29 4.65 13.73
CA GLY A 148 10.54 3.67 12.92
C GLY A 148 11.16 3.46 11.54
N GLY A 149 11.45 4.55 10.82
CA GLY A 149 12.09 4.48 9.50
C GLY A 149 13.51 3.91 9.55
N ASP A 150 14.27 4.22 10.60
CA ASP A 150 15.63 3.72 10.83
C ASP A 150 15.65 2.22 11.06
N GLN A 151 14.65 1.66 11.75
CA GLN A 151 14.54 0.21 11.93
C GLN A 151 14.44 -0.50 10.56
N ILE A 152 13.61 0.01 9.66
CA ILE A 152 13.43 -0.58 8.31
C ILE A 152 14.63 -0.28 7.41
N ALA A 153 15.20 0.92 7.45
CA ALA A 153 16.41 1.25 6.70
C ALA A 153 17.60 0.36 7.11
N ASN A 154 17.76 0.10 8.41
CA ASN A 154 18.79 -0.81 8.92
C ASN A 154 18.54 -2.27 8.51
N LEU A 155 17.27 -2.71 8.45
CA LEU A 155 16.93 -4.03 7.92
C LEU A 155 17.35 -4.14 6.45
N ALA A 156 16.97 -3.16 5.63
CA ALA A 156 17.33 -3.12 4.21
C ALA A 156 18.85 -3.22 4.04
N LYS A 157 19.59 -2.40 4.79
CA LYS A 157 21.06 -2.39 4.76
C LYS A 157 21.66 -3.72 5.19
N THR A 158 21.15 -4.33 6.26
CA THR A 158 21.65 -5.61 6.80
C THR A 158 21.47 -6.74 5.78
N ASN A 159 20.33 -6.75 5.09
CA ASN A 159 19.98 -7.78 4.11
C ASN A 159 20.52 -7.49 2.72
N GLY A 160 21.19 -6.35 2.50
CA GLY A 160 21.66 -5.91 1.18
C GLY A 160 20.52 -5.55 0.21
N GLN A 161 19.35 -5.21 0.74
CA GLN A 161 18.18 -4.75 -0.01
C GLN A 161 18.28 -3.24 -0.29
N LEU A 162 17.68 -2.81 -1.39
CA LEU A 162 17.45 -1.40 -1.68
C LEU A 162 16.31 -0.84 -0.81
N LEU A 163 16.24 0.48 -0.69
CA LEU A 163 15.19 1.17 0.04
C LEU A 163 14.58 2.24 -0.84
N ARG A 164 13.25 2.26 -0.88
CA ARG A 164 12.51 3.41 -1.40
C ARG A 164 11.90 4.15 -0.23
N GLY A 165 12.31 5.39 -0.04
CA GLY A 165 11.70 6.29 0.93
C GLY A 165 10.32 6.73 0.45
N HIS A 166 9.34 6.66 1.34
CA HIS A 166 7.94 6.94 1.05
C HIS A 166 7.30 7.59 2.29
N ASN A 167 6.99 8.87 2.29
CA ASN A 167 7.15 9.88 1.25
C ASN A 167 7.35 11.27 1.91
N CYS A 168 7.78 12.29 1.15
CA CYS A 168 8.01 13.63 1.74
C CYS A 168 6.76 14.52 1.79
N VAL A 169 5.99 14.60 0.70
CA VAL A 169 4.80 15.46 0.60
C VAL A 169 3.62 14.65 0.11
N TRP A 170 2.59 14.54 0.95
CA TRP A 170 1.34 13.86 0.64
C TRP A 170 0.19 14.50 1.40
N TYR A 171 -1.01 14.52 0.81
CA TYR A 171 -2.19 15.13 1.43
C TYR A 171 -2.73 14.33 2.63
N ASN A 172 -2.41 13.04 2.71
CA ASN A 172 -2.89 12.13 3.73
C ASN A 172 -1.79 11.84 4.78
N GLN A 173 -2.18 11.37 5.97
CA GLN A 173 -1.27 11.11 7.09
C GLN A 173 -0.33 12.30 7.36
N LEU A 174 -0.93 13.49 7.33
CA LEU A 174 -0.27 14.74 7.71
C LEU A 174 -0.47 14.99 9.20
N PRO A 175 0.55 15.51 9.90
CA PRO A 175 0.36 15.97 11.26
C PRO A 175 -0.61 17.15 11.27
N SER A 176 -1.38 17.28 12.35
CA SER A 176 -2.48 18.26 12.44
C SER A 176 -2.02 19.72 12.31
N TRP A 177 -0.76 20.01 12.64
CA TRP A 177 -0.17 21.34 12.49
C TRP A 177 0.07 21.72 11.03
N VAL A 178 0.20 20.75 10.13
CA VAL A 178 0.27 20.99 8.68
C VAL A 178 -1.13 21.06 8.09
N SER A 179 -1.97 20.04 8.34
CA SER A 179 -3.29 19.97 7.70
C SER A 179 -4.24 21.11 8.09
N ASN A 180 -4.12 21.64 9.30
CA ASN A 180 -4.91 22.79 9.77
C ASN A 180 -4.13 24.12 9.71
N GLY A 181 -2.87 24.09 9.30
CA GLY A 181 -2.01 25.26 9.30
C GLY A 181 -2.50 26.33 8.32
N GLN A 182 -2.56 27.58 8.80
CA GLN A 182 -2.90 28.74 7.97
C GLN A 182 -1.62 29.39 7.48
N PHE A 183 -1.05 28.83 6.43
CA PHE A 183 0.26 29.24 5.93
C PHE A 183 0.17 30.36 4.90
N THR A 184 1.18 31.23 4.91
CA THR A 184 1.51 32.02 3.72
C THR A 184 2.30 31.17 2.74
N ALA A 185 2.40 31.59 1.48
CA ALA A 185 3.25 30.92 0.49
C ALA A 185 4.72 30.82 0.93
N ALA A 186 5.26 31.85 1.59
CA ALA A 186 6.63 31.81 2.10
C ALA A 186 6.77 30.79 3.24
N ASP A 187 5.84 30.80 4.20
CA ASP A 187 5.89 29.89 5.35
C ASP A 187 5.74 28.43 4.93
N LEU A 188 4.81 28.11 4.01
CA LEU A 188 4.65 26.73 3.54
C LEU A 188 5.83 26.28 2.66
N THR A 189 6.46 27.20 1.92
CA THR A 189 7.70 26.89 1.18
C THR A 189 8.79 26.45 2.15
N ASP A 190 9.01 27.20 3.23
CA ASP A 190 10.01 26.88 4.25
C ASP A 190 9.70 25.57 4.97
N VAL A 191 8.42 25.32 5.28
CA VAL A 191 7.95 24.05 5.86
C VAL A 191 8.29 22.87 4.96
N ILE A 192 7.94 22.93 3.67
CA ILE A 192 8.21 21.83 2.73
C ILE A 192 9.71 21.61 2.56
N GLN A 193 10.48 22.69 2.38
CA GLN A 193 11.93 22.60 2.21
C GLN A 193 12.61 21.99 3.43
N THR A 194 12.20 22.40 4.62
CA THR A 194 12.72 21.87 5.89
C THR A 194 12.38 20.40 6.05
N HIS A 195 11.12 20.03 5.86
CA HIS A 195 10.67 18.64 6.00
C HIS A 195 11.36 17.71 5.00
N CYS A 196 11.23 17.99 3.71
CA CYS A 196 11.80 17.16 2.65
C CYS A 196 13.33 17.10 2.76
N GLY A 197 13.97 18.24 3.00
CA GLY A 197 15.43 18.33 3.11
C GLY A 197 15.97 17.55 4.30
N THR A 198 15.32 17.63 5.46
CA THR A 198 15.72 16.91 6.67
C THR A 198 15.49 15.42 6.54
N LEU A 199 14.31 14.99 6.07
CA LEU A 199 13.96 13.59 5.91
C LEU A 199 14.88 12.88 4.89
N VAL A 200 15.01 13.44 3.69
CA VAL A 200 15.89 12.86 2.65
C VAL A 200 17.35 12.92 3.07
N GLY A 201 17.76 14.02 3.71
CA GLY A 201 19.12 14.22 4.20
C GLY A 201 19.52 13.21 5.28
N HIS A 202 18.61 12.87 6.19
CA HIS A 202 18.83 11.87 7.24
C HIS A 202 19.16 10.50 6.64
N TYR A 203 18.42 10.06 5.61
CA TYR A 203 18.60 8.76 4.95
C TYR A 203 19.64 8.75 3.82
N LYS A 204 20.32 9.87 3.57
CA LYS A 204 21.37 9.96 2.57
C LYS A 204 22.45 8.92 2.82
N GLY A 205 22.70 8.07 1.82
CA GLY A 205 23.73 7.04 1.90
C GLY A 205 23.45 5.92 2.92
N GLN A 206 22.26 5.89 3.54
CA GLN A 206 21.91 4.81 4.46
C GLN A 206 21.63 3.48 3.72
N VAL A 207 21.42 3.50 2.40
CA VAL A 207 21.18 2.28 1.60
C VAL A 207 22.11 2.19 0.39
N CYS A 208 22.51 0.95 0.06
CA CYS A 208 23.48 0.58 -0.97
C CYS A 208 23.23 1.25 -2.33
N THR A 209 24.14 2.13 -2.75
CA THR A 209 24.33 2.71 -4.11
C THR A 209 23.14 3.44 -4.76
N TYR A 210 21.88 3.14 -4.41
CA TYR A 210 20.66 3.62 -5.05
C TYR A 210 19.55 3.87 -4.02
N ASN A 211 19.51 5.08 -3.47
CA ASN A 211 18.31 5.60 -2.80
C ASN A 211 17.29 6.05 -3.85
N SER A 212 16.01 5.79 -3.60
CA SER A 212 14.92 6.47 -4.32
C SER A 212 13.87 7.00 -3.36
N TRP A 213 13.24 8.10 -3.73
CA TRP A 213 12.25 8.78 -2.89
C TRP A 213 10.99 9.09 -3.69
N ASP A 214 9.85 8.70 -3.13
CA ASP A 214 8.57 9.30 -3.49
C ASP A 214 8.53 10.68 -2.82
N VAL A 215 8.89 11.72 -3.57
CA VAL A 215 9.00 13.08 -3.03
C VAL A 215 7.63 13.72 -2.90
N VAL A 216 6.79 13.54 -3.91
CA VAL A 216 5.39 13.97 -3.91
C VAL A 216 4.52 12.74 -4.19
N ASN A 217 3.52 12.51 -3.35
CA ASN A 217 2.57 11.42 -3.49
C ASN A 217 1.17 11.95 -3.79
N GLU A 218 0.48 11.35 -4.76
CA GLU A 218 -0.92 11.54 -5.11
C GLU A 218 -1.38 13.01 -5.35
N PRO A 219 -0.62 13.80 -6.15
CA PRO A 219 -0.98 15.19 -6.42
C PRO A 219 -2.23 15.35 -7.31
N PHE A 220 -2.70 14.29 -7.95
CA PHE A 220 -3.83 14.36 -8.88
C PHE A 220 -5.09 13.66 -8.37
N ASN A 221 -6.24 14.13 -8.85
CA ASN A 221 -7.50 13.40 -8.81
C ASN A 221 -7.60 12.44 -10.01
N ASP A 222 -8.55 11.51 -9.99
CA ASP A 222 -8.76 10.54 -11.08
C ASP A 222 -9.04 11.20 -12.44
N ASP A 223 -9.63 12.39 -12.46
CA ASP A 223 -9.89 13.16 -13.68
C ASP A 223 -8.65 13.90 -14.23
N GLY A 224 -7.51 13.79 -13.56
CA GLY A 224 -6.25 14.44 -13.90
C GLY A 224 -6.14 15.88 -13.40
N THR A 225 -7.16 16.43 -12.75
CA THR A 225 -7.02 17.75 -12.09
C THR A 225 -6.14 17.65 -10.85
N TRP A 226 -5.60 18.78 -10.42
CA TRP A 226 -4.84 18.84 -9.16
C TRP A 226 -5.75 18.59 -7.97
N ARG A 227 -5.28 17.77 -7.04
CA ARG A 227 -5.94 17.54 -5.76
C ARG A 227 -5.94 18.84 -4.96
N SER A 228 -7.08 19.20 -4.40
CA SER A 228 -7.16 20.32 -3.46
C SER A 228 -6.72 19.84 -2.08
N ASP A 229 -5.62 20.39 -1.60
CA ASP A 229 -5.06 20.16 -0.26
C ASP A 229 -4.33 21.42 0.23
N VAL A 230 -3.75 21.38 1.43
CA VAL A 230 -3.04 22.52 2.01
C VAL A 230 -1.90 23.02 1.12
N PHE A 231 -1.22 22.13 0.39
CA PHE A 231 -0.10 22.48 -0.48
C PHE A 231 -0.59 23.18 -1.74
N TYR A 232 -1.52 22.56 -2.48
CA TYR A 232 -2.04 23.12 -3.71
C TYR A 232 -2.83 24.41 -3.46
N ASN A 233 -3.62 24.49 -2.38
CA ASN A 233 -4.42 25.68 -2.09
C ASN A 233 -3.55 26.89 -1.69
N THR A 234 -2.37 26.66 -1.13
CA THR A 234 -1.46 27.74 -0.68
C THR A 234 -0.42 28.10 -1.74
N LEU A 235 0.13 27.11 -2.46
CA LEU A 235 1.28 27.28 -3.36
C LEU A 235 0.94 27.04 -4.84
N GLY A 236 -0.29 26.65 -5.16
CA GLY A 236 -0.63 26.14 -6.49
C GLY A 236 0.26 24.95 -6.84
N THR A 237 0.77 24.87 -8.06
CA THR A 237 1.65 23.77 -8.48
C THR A 237 3.11 23.92 -8.04
N GLN A 238 3.48 25.03 -7.38
CA GLN A 238 4.88 25.31 -7.03
C GLN A 238 5.42 24.41 -5.91
N TYR A 239 4.56 23.81 -5.09
CA TYR A 239 5.01 22.90 -4.02
C TYR A 239 5.80 21.69 -4.57
N VAL A 240 5.46 21.22 -5.78
CA VAL A 240 6.13 20.09 -6.42
C VAL A 240 7.61 20.37 -6.74
N PRO A 241 7.97 21.40 -7.54
CA PRO A 241 9.37 21.73 -7.78
C PRO A 241 10.10 22.20 -6.51
N ILE A 242 9.41 22.78 -5.52
CA ILE A 242 10.00 23.14 -4.22
C ILE A 242 10.47 21.86 -3.50
N ALA A 243 9.60 20.87 -3.34
CA ALA A 243 9.90 19.60 -2.69
C ALA A 243 11.01 18.83 -3.41
N LEU A 244 10.93 18.73 -4.75
CA LEU A 244 11.94 18.05 -5.57
C LEU A 244 13.32 18.70 -5.45
N LYS A 245 13.40 20.04 -5.44
CA LYS A 245 14.67 20.76 -5.27
C LYS A 245 15.25 20.56 -3.87
N ALA A 246 14.41 20.59 -2.83
CA ALA A 246 14.85 20.33 -1.46
C ALA A 246 15.41 18.90 -1.31
N ALA A 247 14.69 17.90 -1.85
CA ALA A 247 15.15 16.51 -1.85
C ALA A 247 16.46 16.32 -2.65
N ARG A 248 16.58 16.95 -3.83
CA ARG A 248 17.80 16.90 -4.65
C ARG A 248 18.99 17.54 -3.94
N ALA A 249 18.79 18.67 -3.27
CA ALA A 249 19.84 19.35 -2.51
C ALA A 249 20.34 18.49 -1.33
N ALA A 250 19.43 17.77 -0.66
CA ALA A 250 19.77 16.87 0.43
C ALA A 250 20.55 15.63 -0.06
N ASP A 251 20.05 14.94 -1.09
CA ASP A 251 20.69 13.78 -1.71
C ASP A 251 20.79 13.92 -3.25
N PRO A 252 21.96 14.38 -3.76
CA PRO A 252 22.22 14.50 -5.20
C PRO A 252 22.18 13.18 -5.97
N ASN A 253 22.31 12.04 -5.29
CA ASN A 253 22.39 10.72 -5.94
C ASN A 253 21.05 9.98 -5.94
N ALA A 254 20.11 10.36 -5.07
CA ALA A 254 18.80 9.73 -5.00
C ALA A 254 18.01 9.89 -6.31
N LYS A 255 17.27 8.86 -6.69
CA LYS A 255 16.26 8.94 -7.76
C LYS A 255 14.96 9.51 -7.17
N LEU A 256 14.51 10.63 -7.69
CA LEU A 256 13.34 11.34 -7.17
C LEU A 256 12.12 11.02 -8.04
N TYR A 257 11.03 10.62 -7.40
CA TYR A 257 9.78 10.22 -8.03
C TYR A 257 8.63 11.12 -7.58
N ILE A 258 7.70 11.36 -8.49
CA ILE A 258 6.33 11.72 -8.16
C ILE A 258 5.54 10.41 -8.30
N ASN A 259 4.90 9.98 -7.21
CA ASN A 259 4.16 8.73 -7.15
C ASN A 259 2.66 9.02 -7.15
N ASP A 260 1.88 8.21 -7.85
CA ASP A 260 0.42 8.32 -7.88
C ASP A 260 -0.19 6.95 -8.21
N TYR A 261 -1.50 6.82 -8.05
CA TYR A 261 -2.28 5.64 -8.44
C TYR A 261 -3.18 5.97 -9.64
N ASN A 262 -3.73 4.93 -10.30
CA ASN A 262 -4.60 5.04 -11.48
C ASN A 262 -3.91 5.67 -12.71
N ILE A 263 -2.57 5.64 -12.76
CA ILE A 263 -1.76 6.16 -13.88
C ILE A 263 -1.06 5.06 -14.69
N GLU A 264 -1.41 3.79 -14.45
CA GLU A 264 -0.76 2.61 -15.04
C GLU A 264 -1.34 2.26 -16.43
N GLN A 265 -2.50 2.84 -16.77
CA GLN A 265 -3.16 2.70 -18.06
C GLN A 265 -3.01 3.96 -18.91
N ALA A 266 -2.88 3.80 -20.23
CA ALA A 266 -2.92 4.92 -21.15
C ALA A 266 -4.34 5.55 -21.18
N GLY A 267 -4.50 6.76 -20.65
CA GLY A 267 -5.82 7.40 -20.47
C GLY A 267 -5.79 8.83 -19.91
N LYS A 268 -6.94 9.36 -19.45
CA LYS A 268 -7.14 10.79 -19.09
C LYS A 268 -6.17 11.31 -18.02
N SER A 269 -5.83 10.51 -17.02
CA SER A 269 -4.89 10.87 -15.93
C SER A 269 -3.42 10.89 -16.39
N TYR A 270 -3.10 10.33 -17.57
CA TYR A 270 -1.76 10.37 -18.17
C TYR A 270 -1.41 11.75 -18.75
N HIS A 271 -2.41 12.58 -19.09
CA HIS A 271 -2.20 13.87 -19.74
C HIS A 271 -1.95 15.04 -18.76
N SER A 272 -2.15 14.83 -17.46
CA SER A 272 -1.96 15.86 -16.42
C SER A 272 -0.55 15.88 -15.82
N LEU A 273 0.22 14.80 -15.97
CA LEU A 273 1.66 14.85 -15.77
C LEU A 273 2.20 15.84 -16.80
N PRO A 274 2.70 17.02 -16.40
CA PRO A 274 3.31 17.91 -17.37
C PRO A 274 4.40 17.11 -18.06
N SER A 275 4.47 17.25 -19.38
CA SER A 275 5.48 16.65 -20.27
C SER A 275 6.92 17.06 -19.96
N GLN A 276 7.20 17.49 -18.72
CA GLN A 276 8.52 17.55 -18.13
C GLN A 276 9.02 16.12 -17.90
N ARG A 277 9.45 15.47 -18.99
CA ARG A 277 10.65 14.64 -18.89
C ARG A 277 11.65 15.50 -18.12
N ALA A 278 12.00 15.07 -16.92
CA ALA A 278 13.14 15.61 -16.22
C ALA A 278 14.35 15.36 -17.14
N SER A 279 14.64 16.35 -17.99
CA SER A 279 15.90 16.40 -18.71
C SER A 279 16.98 16.40 -17.64
N PRO A 280 18.02 15.56 -17.76
CA PRO A 280 19.14 15.56 -16.82
C PRO A 280 19.76 16.94 -16.60
N ASP A 281 19.50 17.89 -17.50
CA ASP A 281 20.09 19.23 -17.55
C ASP A 281 19.27 20.35 -16.87
N ARG A 282 18.20 20.04 -16.11
CA ARG A 282 17.43 21.05 -15.35
C ARG A 282 17.14 20.67 -13.89
N LEU A 283 18.10 20.05 -13.23
CA LEU A 283 18.19 19.99 -11.76
C LEU A 283 19.61 20.33 -11.33
#